data_AF-A0A497JDK3-F1
#
_entry.id   AF-A0A497JDK3-F1
#
_cell.length_a   1.000
_cell.length_b   1.000
_cell.length_c   1.000
_cell.angle_alpha   90.00
_cell.angle_beta   90.00
_cell.angle_gamma   90.00
#
_symmetry.space_group_name_H-M   'P 1'
#
loop_
_entity.id
_entity.type
_entity.pdbx_description
1 polymer ?
#
loop_
_entity_poly.entity_id
_entity_poly.type
_entity_poly.pdbx_seq_one_letter_code
_entity_poly.pdbx_strand_id
1 'polypeptide(L)'
;MKSFLLCLHNRIAHPLFFLNPQPIVVKISEVENKLDQRVIITGEIKSLKFHENGHIFMRVKDETGEIKVVIFKNVVKGLGEELACIEPNKSLSIVGRVKSIEASQS
;
A
#
# COMPACT_ATOMS: atom_id res chain seq x y z
N MET A 1 -5.10 -59.42 8.05
CA MET A 1 -5.70 -59.09 6.74
C MET A 1 -6.37 -57.72 6.85
N LYS A 2 -6.32 -56.98 5.73
CA LYS A 2 -6.69 -55.58 5.50
C LYS A 2 -8.15 -55.25 5.88
N SER A 3 -8.42 -54.03 6.40
CA SER A 3 -9.04 -52.94 5.62
C SER A 3 -9.43 -51.74 6.47
N PHE A 4 -8.99 -50.56 6.04
CA PHE A 4 -9.50 -49.24 6.40
C PHE A 4 -10.64 -48.88 5.44
N LEU A 5 -11.70 -48.24 5.92
CA LEU A 5 -12.61 -47.46 5.07
C LEU A 5 -13.06 -46.20 5.81
N LEU A 6 -12.31 -45.12 5.62
CA LEU A 6 -12.76 -43.75 5.89
C LEU A 6 -13.76 -43.38 4.79
N CYS A 7 -15.02 -43.16 5.13
CA CYS A 7 -15.95 -42.47 4.23
C CYS A 7 -15.63 -40.98 4.23
N LEU A 8 -14.83 -40.55 3.24
CA LEU A 8 -14.74 -39.15 2.81
C LEU A 8 -16.12 -38.66 2.36
N HIS A 9 -16.85 -37.98 3.25
CA HIS A 9 -17.82 -36.99 2.80
C HIS A 9 -17.08 -35.70 2.51
N ASN A 10 -16.57 -35.66 1.28
CA ASN A 10 -16.03 -34.50 0.60
C ASN A 10 -17.10 -33.40 0.54
N ARG A 11 -17.20 -32.58 1.59
CA ARG A 11 -17.89 -31.29 1.57
C ARG A 11 -16.84 -30.20 1.46
N ILE A 12 -16.48 -29.93 0.20
CA ILE A 12 -16.09 -28.62 -0.36
C ILE A 12 -15.86 -27.58 0.74
N ALA A 13 -14.62 -27.52 1.24
CA ALA A 13 -14.11 -26.32 1.88
C ALA A 13 -14.12 -25.24 0.80
N HIS A 14 -15.17 -24.41 0.76
CA HIS A 14 -15.14 -23.16 0.03
C HIS A 14 -13.98 -22.33 0.57
N PRO A 15 -12.95 -22.00 -0.22
CA PRO A 15 -11.93 -21.06 0.21
C PRO A 15 -12.50 -19.65 0.03
N LEU A 16 -13.45 -19.26 0.87
CA LEU A 16 -13.86 -17.85 1.01
C LEU A 16 -12.90 -17.08 1.94
N PHE A 17 -11.72 -17.64 2.21
CA PHE A 17 -10.62 -17.04 2.96
C PHE A 17 -9.59 -16.40 2.02
N PHE A 18 -10.01 -15.55 1.07
CA PHE A 18 -9.08 -14.86 0.17
C PHE A 18 -9.53 -13.44 -0.19
N LEU A 19 -10.18 -12.71 0.72
CA LEU A 19 -10.76 -11.39 0.40
C LEU A 19 -10.07 -10.18 1.01
N ASN A 20 -8.91 -10.32 1.66
CA ASN A 20 -8.08 -9.16 2.01
C ASN A 20 -6.60 -9.53 2.05
N PRO A 21 -5.83 -9.31 0.96
CA PRO A 21 -4.39 -9.44 1.02
C PRO A 21 -3.85 -8.45 2.07
N GLN A 22 -3.15 -8.99 3.08
CA GLN A 22 -2.42 -8.18 4.04
C GLN A 22 -1.39 -7.32 3.29
N PRO A 23 -1.20 -6.06 3.68
CA PRO A 23 -0.25 -5.19 3.00
C PRO A 23 1.18 -5.74 3.12
N ILE A 24 1.89 -5.84 2.00
CA ILE A 24 3.23 -6.44 1.92
C ILE A 24 4.28 -5.34 2.05
N VAL A 25 5.25 -5.51 2.95
CA VAL A 25 6.39 -4.58 3.06
C VAL A 25 7.31 -4.78 1.87
N VAL A 26 7.58 -3.72 1.12
CA VAL A 26 8.43 -3.76 -0.08
C VAL A 26 9.34 -2.53 -0.15
N LYS A 27 10.48 -2.70 -0.82
CA LYS A 27 11.38 -1.59 -1.15
C LYS A 27 10.84 -0.78 -2.32
N ILE A 28 11.22 0.49 -2.42
CA ILE A 28 10.74 1.40 -3.48
C ILE A 28 11.06 0.84 -4.88
N SER A 29 12.25 0.28 -5.09
CA SER A 29 12.64 -0.33 -6.36
C SER A 29 11.75 -1.49 -6.81
N GLU A 30 11.07 -2.17 -5.88
CA GLU A 30 10.23 -3.32 -6.18
C GLU A 30 8.75 -2.98 -6.30
N VAL A 31 8.37 -1.72 -6.03
CA VAL A 31 6.98 -1.27 -6.08
C VAL A 31 6.37 -1.47 -7.47
N GLU A 32 7.15 -1.27 -8.53
CA GLU A 32 6.71 -1.46 -9.93
C GLU A 32 6.27 -2.90 -10.21
N ASN A 33 6.85 -3.89 -9.52
CA ASN A 33 6.47 -5.29 -9.65
C ASN A 33 5.21 -5.67 -8.85
N LYS A 34 4.64 -4.70 -8.10
CA LYS A 34 3.50 -4.89 -7.20
C LYS A 34 2.30 -4.05 -7.59
N LEU A 35 2.12 -3.80 -8.89
CA LEU A 35 0.92 -3.14 -9.42
C LEU A 35 -0.36 -3.79 -8.88
N ASP A 36 -1.34 -2.94 -8.56
CA ASP A 36 -2.63 -3.32 -7.99
C ASP A 36 -2.63 -3.97 -6.60
N GLN A 37 -1.46 -4.15 -5.98
CA GLN A 37 -1.34 -4.71 -4.64
C GLN A 37 -1.27 -3.62 -3.57
N ARG A 38 -1.66 -3.96 -2.34
CA ARG A 38 -1.44 -3.12 -1.16
C ARG A 38 -0.04 -3.38 -0.64
N VAL A 39 0.75 -2.33 -0.53
CA VAL A 39 2.13 -2.41 -0.06
C VAL A 39 2.38 -1.43 1.07
N ILE A 40 3.39 -1.74 1.87
CA ILE A 40 3.97 -0.84 2.86
C ILE A 40 5.35 -0.47 2.36
N ILE A 41 5.60 0.84 2.20
CA ILE A 41 6.93 1.36 1.92
C ILE A 41 7.38 2.17 3.13
N THR A 42 8.66 2.10 3.47
CA THR A 42 9.26 2.93 4.51
C THR A 42 10.31 3.80 3.85
N GLY A 43 10.31 5.08 4.16
CA GLY A 43 11.29 5.99 3.60
C GLY A 43 11.21 7.38 4.22
N GLU A 44 12.19 8.20 3.86
CA GLU A 44 12.31 9.59 4.30
C GLU A 44 11.54 10.51 3.36
N ILE A 45 10.74 11.43 3.90
CA ILE A 45 10.07 12.44 3.08
C ILE A 45 11.08 13.48 2.61
N LYS A 46 11.32 13.57 1.30
CA LYS A 46 12.15 14.62 0.72
C LYS A 46 11.40 15.91 0.45
N SER A 47 10.15 15.81 0.05
CA SER A 47 9.32 16.99 -0.13
C SER A 47 7.85 16.68 0.08
N LEU A 48 7.13 17.71 0.53
CA LEU A 48 5.70 17.66 0.77
C LEU A 48 5.07 18.91 0.20
N LYS A 49 4.05 18.74 -0.64
CA LYS A 49 3.33 19.80 -1.32
C LYS A 49 1.83 19.59 -1.14
N PHE A 50 1.18 20.56 -0.50
CA PHE A 50 -0.26 20.63 -0.39
C PHE A 50 -0.82 21.30 -1.65
N HIS A 51 -1.84 20.69 -2.26
CA HIS A 51 -2.57 21.27 -3.38
C HIS A 51 -3.85 21.94 -2.88
N GLU A 52 -4.29 23.01 -3.53
CA GLU A 52 -5.53 23.75 -3.17
C GLU A 52 -6.78 22.85 -3.22
N ASN A 53 -6.74 21.81 -4.04
CA ASN A 53 -7.79 20.80 -4.18
C ASN A 53 -7.87 19.83 -2.97
N GLY A 54 -6.98 19.98 -1.97
CA GLY A 54 -6.91 19.14 -0.78
C GLY A 54 -6.16 17.81 -0.98
N HIS A 55 -5.41 17.68 -2.07
CA HIS A 55 -4.47 16.56 -2.28
C HIS A 55 -3.12 16.89 -1.67
N ILE A 56 -2.44 15.87 -1.14
CA ILE A 56 -1.07 15.99 -0.65
C ILE A 56 -0.17 15.19 -1.57
N PHE A 57 0.81 15.86 -2.16
CA PHE A 57 1.87 15.22 -2.94
C PHE A 57 3.10 15.15 -2.06
N MET A 58 3.65 13.96 -1.88
CA MET A 58 4.92 13.79 -1.20
C MET A 58 5.91 13.02 -2.08
N ARG A 59 7.19 13.29 -1.87
CA ARG A 59 8.28 12.50 -2.41
C ARG A 59 8.95 11.76 -1.27
N VAL A 60 9.06 10.45 -1.40
CA VAL A 60 9.59 9.56 -0.38
C VAL A 60 10.80 8.89 -0.98
N LYS A 61 11.91 8.95 -0.27
CA LYS A 61 13.18 8.34 -0.68
C LYS A 61 13.59 7.28 0.30
N ASP A 62 14.03 6.15 -0.23
CA ASP A 62 14.63 5.05 0.51
C ASP A 62 16.03 4.79 -0.06
N GLU A 63 16.76 3.82 0.50
CA GLU A 63 18.05 3.35 -0.01
C GLU A 63 17.99 2.88 -1.48
N THR A 64 16.80 2.43 -1.92
CA THR A 64 16.59 1.82 -3.24
C THR A 64 16.12 2.79 -4.33
N GLY A 65 15.63 3.98 -3.98
CA GLY A 65 15.07 4.91 -4.95
C GLY A 65 14.18 6.00 -4.36
N GLU A 66 13.54 6.77 -5.23
CA GLU A 66 12.58 7.82 -4.89
C GLU A 66 11.22 7.53 -5.54
N ILE A 67 10.13 7.68 -4.79
CA ILE A 67 8.75 7.52 -5.28
C ILE A 67 7.88 8.71 -4.92
N LYS A 68 6.95 9.04 -5.82
CA LYS A 68 5.91 10.04 -5.57
C LYS A 68 4.69 9.35 -4.97
N VAL A 69 4.29 9.78 -3.77
CA VAL A 69 3.07 9.33 -3.11
C VAL A 69 2.05 10.46 -3.13
N VAL A 70 0.80 10.11 -3.43
CA VAL A 70 -0.32 11.06 -3.48
C VAL A 70 -1.37 10.62 -2.47
N ILE A 71 -1.68 11.49 -1.52
CA ILE A 71 -2.79 11.31 -0.59
C ILE A 71 -3.97 12.13 -1.12
N PHE A 72 -5.05 11.44 -1.47
CA PHE A 72 -6.27 12.10 -1.95
C PHE A 72 -7.05 12.74 -0.80
N LYS A 73 -7.73 13.88 -1.06
CA LYS A 73 -8.58 14.59 -0.08
C LYS A 73 -9.52 13.69 0.71
N ASN A 74 -10.08 12.65 0.08
CA ASN A 74 -10.97 11.70 0.74
C ASN A 74 -10.26 10.91 1.85
N VAL A 75 -8.98 10.57 1.64
CA VAL A 75 -8.14 9.88 2.62
C VAL A 75 -7.63 10.86 3.67
N VAL A 76 -7.24 12.07 3.26
CA VAL A 76 -6.81 13.16 4.16
C VAL A 76 -7.87 13.43 5.23
N LYS A 77 -9.16 13.49 4.84
CA LYS A 77 -10.28 13.67 5.78
C LYS A 77 -10.39 12.56 6.84
N GLY A 78 -9.97 11.34 6.50
CA GLY A 78 -9.98 10.20 7.42
C GLY A 78 -8.73 10.11 8.30
N LEU A 79 -7.60 10.66 7.85
CA LEU A 79 -6.31 10.58 8.55
C LEU A 79 -6.10 11.68 9.59
N GLY A 80 -6.79 12.83 9.48
CA GLY A 80 -6.84 13.88 10.51
C GLY A 80 -5.53 14.15 11.26
N GLU A 81 -5.39 13.56 12.46
CA GLU A 81 -4.25 13.72 13.37
C GLU A 81 -2.97 13.02 12.90
N GLU A 82 -3.05 11.92 12.15
CA GLU A 82 -1.89 11.21 11.60
C GLU A 82 -1.14 12.08 10.58
N LEU A 83 -1.83 13.02 9.93
CA LEU A 83 -1.21 13.98 9.01
C LEU A 83 -0.33 15.01 9.72
N ALA A 84 -0.64 15.34 10.99
CA ALA A 84 0.16 16.30 11.75
C ALA A 84 1.57 15.77 12.02
N CYS A 85 1.75 14.45 11.98
CA CYS A 85 3.06 13.81 12.17
C CYS A 85 3.91 13.77 10.88
N ILE A 86 3.37 14.23 9.74
CA ILE A 86 4.03 14.18 8.44
C ILE A 86 4.84 15.46 8.23
N GLU A 87 6.17 15.34 8.33
CA GLU A 87 7.12 16.44 8.20
C GLU A 87 8.24 16.10 7.22
N PRO A 88 8.76 17.07 6.45
CA PRO A 88 9.91 16.83 5.59
C PRO A 88 11.14 16.40 6.42
N ASN A 89 11.96 15.51 5.86
CA ASN A 89 13.12 14.85 6.47
C ASN A 89 12.79 13.83 7.57
N LYS A 90 11.51 13.49 7.78
CA LYS A 90 11.09 12.43 8.68
C LYS A 90 10.94 11.11 7.94
N SER A 91 11.33 10.02 8.60
CA SER A 91 11.08 8.66 8.12
C SER A 91 9.72 8.18 8.59
N LEU A 92 8.90 7.65 7.67
CA LEU A 92 7.60 7.06 8.01
C LEU A 92 7.28 5.85 7.13
N SER A 93 6.33 5.04 7.60
CA SER A 93 5.75 3.92 6.87
C SER A 93 4.45 4.35 6.19
N ILE A 94 4.36 4.11 4.89
CA ILE A 94 3.21 4.48 4.06
C ILE A 94 2.55 3.20 3.59
N VAL A 95 1.26 3.06 3.90
CA VAL A 95 0.43 1.97 3.40
C VAL A 95 -0.40 2.51 2.25
N GLY A 96 -0.26 1.90 1.08
CA GLY A 96 -0.96 2.36 -0.12
C GLY A 96 -1.21 1.24 -1.10
N ARG A 97 -2.10 1.49 -2.06
CA ARG A 97 -2.26 0.63 -3.23
C ARG A 97 -1.39 1.18 -4.35
N VAL A 98 -0.58 0.31 -4.94
CA VAL A 98 0.26 0.70 -6.08
C VAL A 98 -0.63 0.87 -7.30
N LYS A 99 -0.55 2.05 -7.92
CA LYS A 99 -1.13 2.30 -9.24
C LYS A 99 -0.05 2.87 -10.14
N SER A 100 -0.04 2.43 -11.38
CA SER A 100 0.68 3.14 -12.43
C SER A 100 -0.01 4.48 -12.64
N ILE A 101 0.74 5.56 -12.50
CA ILE A 101 0.27 6.91 -12.81
C ILE A 101 1.02 7.29 -14.08
N GLU A 102 0.39 7.10 -15.22
CA GLU A 102 0.79 7.85 -16.40
C GLU A 102 0.52 9.31 -16.07
N ALA A 103 1.52 10.18 -16.23
CA ALA A 103 1.42 11.58 -15.86
C ALA A 103 0.43 12.31 -16.78
N SER A 104 -0.88 12.10 -16.58
CA SER A 104 -1.93 12.94 -17.14
C SER A 104 -1.96 14.22 -16.34
N GLN A 105 -1.15 15.18 -16.80
CA GLN A 105 -1.32 16.59 -16.45
C GLN A 105 -2.74 16.99 -16.87
N SER A 106 -3.57 17.42 -15.92
CA SER A 106 -4.84 18.11 -16.18
C SER A 106 -5.14 19.02 -15.01
#